data_AF-A0A3N5M8T4-F1
#
_entry.id   AF-A0A3N5M8T4-F1
#
_cell.length_a   1.000
_cell.length_b   1.000
_cell.length_c   1.000
_cell.angle_alpha   90.00
_cell.angle_beta   90.00
_cell.angle_gamma   90.00
#
_symmetry.space_group_name_H-M   'P 1'
#
loop_
_entity.id
_entity.type
_entity.pdbx_description
1 polymer ?
#
loop_
_entity_poly.entity_id
_entity_poly.type
_entity_poly.pdbx_seq_one_letter_code
_entity_poly.pdbx_strand_id
1 'polypeptide(L)'
;NIQREDLNPIETAEAFNRLQQDFQMTQEELADKVGKERATVANYLRLLKLPDEIKDMLYNGALSMGHARALLSFEGRLNQIEAARKIIKKGLSVREAELLAKKPSRSARASSIKDAQIQSLEEKLKKSLGTKVQLIQKNKKSGRIEIEYYSLEELDRLLDILIQ
;
A
#
# COMPACT_ATOMS: atom_id res chain seq x y z
N ASN A 1 -5.19 40.53 -6.18
CA ASN A 1 -3.95 39.74 -6.40
C ASN A 1 -4.21 38.28 -6.04
N ILE A 2 -4.99 37.49 -6.79
CA ILE A 2 -4.72 36.81 -8.08
C ILE A 2 -3.42 35.97 -8.14
N GLN A 3 -3.11 35.26 -7.05
CA GLN A 3 -2.45 33.96 -7.13
C GLN A 3 -3.33 33.01 -6.32
N ARG A 4 -4.35 32.44 -6.97
CA ARG A 4 -5.12 31.35 -6.37
C ARG A 4 -4.17 30.18 -6.29
N GLU A 5 -3.71 29.91 -5.07
CA GLU A 5 -2.97 28.71 -4.69
C GLU A 5 -3.66 27.48 -5.29
N ASP A 6 -2.84 26.57 -5.82
CA ASP A 6 -3.24 25.38 -6.57
C ASP A 6 -4.46 24.70 -5.94
N LEU A 7 -5.57 24.59 -6.69
CA LEU A 7 -6.72 23.80 -6.26
C LEU A 7 -6.24 22.42 -5.80
N ASN A 8 -6.75 21.98 -4.66
CA ASN A 8 -6.43 20.68 -4.14
C ASN A 8 -6.78 19.60 -5.18
N PRO A 9 -5.83 18.71 -5.56
CA PRO A 9 -6.08 17.70 -6.58
C PRO A 9 -7.26 16.77 -6.26
N ILE A 10 -7.57 16.56 -4.97
CA ILE A 10 -8.71 15.75 -4.54
C ILE A 10 -10.03 16.49 -4.77
N GLU A 11 -10.12 17.77 -4.40
CA GLU A 11 -11.33 18.58 -4.61
C GLU A 11 -11.66 18.71 -6.10
N THR A 12 -10.64 18.87 -6.95
CA THR A 12 -10.82 18.89 -8.41
C THR A 12 -11.34 17.54 -8.91
N ALA A 13 -10.81 16.43 -8.38
CA ALA A 13 -11.28 15.10 -8.75
C ALA A 13 -12.74 14.85 -8.33
N GLU A 14 -13.14 15.33 -7.15
CA GLU A 14 -14.52 15.27 -6.67
C GLU A 14 -15.47 16.11 -7.55
N ALA A 15 -15.05 17.32 -7.94
CA ALA A 15 -15.82 18.17 -8.84
C ALA A 15 -16.02 17.49 -10.22
N PHE A 16 -14.97 16.87 -10.76
CA PHE A 16 -15.07 16.08 -12.00
C PHE A 16 -16.00 14.89 -11.85
N ASN A 17 -15.90 14.15 -10.74
CA ASN A 17 -16.77 13.01 -10.47
C ASN A 17 -18.24 13.44 -10.35
N ARG A 18 -18.52 14.55 -9.65
CA ARG A 18 -19.88 15.10 -9.54
C ARG A 18 -20.44 15.51 -10.90
N LEU A 19 -19.68 16.24 -11.72
CA LEU A 19 -20.10 16.59 -13.09
C LEU A 19 -20.38 15.35 -13.94
N GLN A 20 -19.58 14.30 -13.77
CA GLN A 20 -19.79 13.03 -14.48
C GLN A 20 -21.09 12.34 -14.07
N GLN A 21 -21.41 12.32 -12.77
CA GLN A 21 -22.63 11.71 -12.23
C GLN A 21 -23.88 12.53 -12.55
N ASP A 22 -23.84 13.84 -12.31
CA ASP A 22 -24.99 14.75 -12.45
C ASP A 22 -25.46 14.87 -13.90
N PHE A 23 -24.52 14.83 -14.85
CA PHE A 23 -24.81 14.96 -16.29
C PHE A 23 -24.64 13.65 -17.06
N GLN A 24 -24.35 12.54 -16.37
CA GLN A 24 -24.12 11.21 -16.96
C GLN A 24 -23.10 11.21 -18.10
N MET A 25 -22.10 12.09 -18.01
CA MET A 25 -21.11 12.30 -19.05
C MET A 25 -20.07 11.18 -19.07
N THR A 26 -19.54 10.88 -20.25
CA THR A 26 -18.33 10.09 -20.39
C THR A 26 -17.10 10.92 -19.98
N GLN A 27 -15.97 10.26 -19.73
CA GLN A 27 -14.71 10.97 -19.47
C GLN A 27 -14.26 11.82 -20.66
N GLU A 28 -14.70 11.48 -21.87
CA GLU A 28 -14.38 12.19 -23.11
C GLU A 28 -15.17 13.49 -23.19
N GLU A 29 -16.49 13.43 -23.03
CA GLU A 29 -17.35 14.62 -23.01
C GLU A 29 -16.99 15.57 -21.85
N LEU A 30 -16.65 15.02 -20.68
CA LEU A 30 -16.19 15.83 -19.56
C LEU A 30 -14.88 16.54 -19.90
N ALA A 31 -13.95 15.86 -20.57
CA ALA A 31 -12.66 16.42 -20.98
C ALA A 31 -12.82 17.58 -21.97
N ASP A 32 -13.71 17.42 -22.96
CA ASP A 32 -14.05 18.48 -23.91
C ASP A 32 -14.69 19.67 -23.20
N LYS A 33 -15.61 19.43 -22.26
CA LYS A 33 -16.31 20.48 -21.50
C LYS A 33 -15.38 21.28 -20.58
N VAL A 34 -14.39 20.63 -19.97
CA VAL A 34 -13.43 21.29 -19.06
C VAL A 34 -12.14 21.75 -19.77
N GLY A 35 -12.03 21.53 -21.09
CA GLY A 35 -10.87 21.92 -21.90
C GLY A 35 -9.57 21.23 -21.46
N LYS A 36 -9.65 19.95 -21.08
CA LYS A 36 -8.51 19.12 -20.66
C LYS A 36 -8.43 17.88 -21.53
N GLU A 37 -7.27 17.22 -21.52
CA GLU A 37 -7.16 15.91 -22.14
C GLU A 37 -7.95 14.86 -21.36
N ARG A 38 -8.56 13.90 -22.07
CA ARG A 38 -9.23 12.74 -21.47
C ARG A 38 -8.35 12.02 -20.44
N ALA A 39 -7.06 11.88 -20.73
CA ALA A 39 -6.09 11.26 -19.82
C ALA A 39 -5.95 12.05 -18.51
N THR A 40 -6.02 13.38 -18.56
CA THR A 40 -5.95 14.25 -17.38
C THR A 40 -7.18 14.05 -16.50
N VAL A 41 -8.39 14.07 -17.07
CA VAL A 41 -9.65 13.81 -16.36
C VAL A 41 -9.62 12.42 -15.70
N ALA A 42 -9.19 11.39 -16.45
CA ALA A 42 -9.06 10.03 -15.94
C ALA A 42 -8.07 9.95 -14.76
N ASN A 43 -6.95 10.67 -14.81
CA ASN A 43 -5.97 10.68 -13.73
C ASN A 43 -6.55 11.29 -12.45
N TYR A 44 -7.28 12.41 -12.54
CA TYR A 44 -7.96 13.01 -11.40
C TYR A 44 -8.96 12.05 -10.78
N LEU A 45 -9.85 11.47 -11.58
CA LEU A 45 -10.87 10.52 -11.11
C LEU A 45 -10.24 9.28 -10.43
N ARG A 46 -9.07 8.83 -10.91
CA ARG A 46 -8.35 7.72 -10.28
C ARG A 46 -7.84 8.05 -8.88
N LEU A 47 -7.55 9.32 -8.56
CA LEU A 47 -7.10 9.71 -7.21
C LEU A 47 -8.15 9.40 -6.14
N LEU A 48 -9.44 9.45 -6.50
CA LEU A 48 -10.53 9.11 -5.58
C LEU A 48 -10.49 7.64 -5.12
N LYS A 49 -9.80 6.77 -5.87
CA LYS A 49 -9.61 5.35 -5.53
C LYS A 49 -8.51 5.11 -4.49
N LEU A 50 -7.72 6.13 -4.15
CA LEU A 50 -6.69 5.99 -3.12
C LEU A 50 -7.31 5.83 -1.72
N PRO A 51 -6.60 5.18 -0.79
CA PRO A 51 -6.94 5.20 0.63
C PRO A 51 -7.01 6.63 1.17
N ASP A 52 -7.91 6.86 2.13
CA ASP A 52 -8.12 8.20 2.70
C ASP A 52 -6.85 8.77 3.34
N GLU A 53 -6.01 7.92 3.97
CA GLU A 53 -4.71 8.34 4.50
C GLU A 53 -3.80 8.96 3.41
N ILE A 54 -3.85 8.46 2.18
CA ILE A 54 -3.06 9.02 1.07
C ILE A 54 -3.71 10.29 0.53
N LYS A 55 -5.05 10.38 0.52
CA LYS A 55 -5.75 11.62 0.16
C LYS A 55 -5.43 12.73 1.15
N ASP A 56 -5.37 12.43 2.45
CA ASP A 56 -4.96 13.37 3.50
C ASP A 56 -3.51 13.84 3.30
N MET A 57 -2.61 12.94 2.91
CA MET A 57 -1.22 13.31 2.58
C MET A 57 -1.15 14.22 1.34
N LEU A 58 -2.04 14.05 0.37
CA LEU A 58 -2.17 14.97 -0.77
C LEU A 58 -2.75 16.32 -0.33
N TYR A 59 -3.77 16.29 0.53
CA TYR A 59 -4.45 17.48 1.03
C TYR A 59 -3.48 18.40 1.78
N ASN A 60 -2.63 17.80 2.62
CA ASN A 60 -1.62 18.52 3.40
C ASN A 60 -0.35 18.88 2.60
N GLY A 61 -0.32 18.62 1.28
CA GLY A 61 0.83 18.90 0.42
C GLY A 61 2.07 18.01 0.65
N ALA A 62 1.97 16.98 1.49
CA ALA A 62 3.07 16.04 1.73
C ALA A 62 3.36 15.14 0.52
N LEU A 63 2.36 14.97 -0.36
CA LEU A 63 2.49 14.27 -1.64
C LEU A 63 1.96 15.16 -2.77
N SER A 64 2.64 15.11 -3.92
CA SER A 64 2.17 15.73 -5.15
C SER A 64 1.22 14.80 -5.90
N MET A 65 0.47 15.34 -6.86
CA MET A 65 -0.37 14.53 -7.76
C MET A 65 0.44 13.47 -8.51
N GLY A 66 1.69 13.79 -8.88
CA GLY A 66 2.62 12.84 -9.48
C GLY A 66 2.94 11.65 -8.56
N HIS A 67 3.16 11.89 -7.27
CA HIS A 67 3.35 10.82 -6.29
C HIS A 67 2.08 9.96 -6.15
N ALA A 68 0.92 10.60 -6.05
CA ALA A 68 -0.37 9.92 -5.94
C ALA A 68 -0.63 8.99 -7.13
N ARG A 69 -0.29 9.46 -8.34
CA ARG A 69 -0.39 8.67 -9.57
C ARG A 69 0.52 7.44 -9.55
N ALA A 70 1.75 7.58 -9.05
CA ALA A 70 2.65 6.45 -8.87
C ALA A 70 2.14 5.44 -7.83
N LEU A 71 1.51 5.92 -6.76
CA LEU A 71 0.93 5.07 -5.72
C LEU A 71 -0.24 4.21 -6.22
N LEU A 72 -1.00 4.70 -7.20
CA LEU A 72 -2.07 3.91 -7.82
C LEU A 72 -1.57 2.67 -8.60
N SER A 73 -0.27 2.56 -8.86
CA SER A 73 0.32 1.36 -9.48
C SER A 73 0.64 0.25 -8.49
N PHE A 74 0.53 0.49 -7.17
CA PHE A 74 0.72 -0.56 -6.16
C PHE A 74 -0.60 -1.31 -5.92
N GLU A 75 -0.51 -2.63 -5.88
CA GLU A 75 -1.64 -3.51 -5.59
C GLU A 75 -1.87 -3.60 -4.07
N GLY A 76 -3.10 -3.35 -3.64
CA GLY A 76 -3.51 -3.45 -2.24
C GLY A 76 -3.31 -2.16 -1.43
N ARG A 77 -4.30 -1.82 -0.59
CA ARG A 77 -4.32 -0.58 0.20
C ARG A 77 -3.12 -0.44 1.13
N LEU A 78 -2.71 -1.53 1.79
CA LEU A 78 -1.57 -1.51 2.72
C LEU A 78 -0.25 -1.17 2.01
N ASN A 79 0.00 -1.77 0.85
CA ASN A 79 1.21 -1.50 0.06
C ASN A 79 1.26 -0.05 -0.43
N GLN A 80 0.11 0.52 -0.80
CA GLN A 80 0.00 1.93 -1.20
C GLN A 80 0.38 2.85 -0.02
N ILE A 81 -0.14 2.59 1.18
CA ILE A 81 0.15 3.39 2.38
C ILE A 81 1.63 3.27 2.78
N GLU A 82 2.20 2.06 2.76
CA GLU A 82 3.62 1.85 3.06
C GLU A 82 4.53 2.57 2.06
N ALA A 83 4.20 2.49 0.76
CA ALA A 83 4.92 3.20 -0.28
C ALA A 83 4.82 4.73 -0.09
N ALA A 84 3.64 5.25 0.24
CA ALA A 84 3.42 6.67 0.52
C ALA A 84 4.30 7.17 1.68
N ARG A 85 4.27 6.45 2.82
CA ARG A 85 5.13 6.76 3.98
C ARG A 85 6.60 6.71 3.63
N LYS A 86 7.02 5.77 2.78
CA LYS A 86 8.41 5.65 2.32
C LYS A 86 8.83 6.80 1.41
N ILE A 87 7.95 7.27 0.52
CA ILE A 87 8.17 8.44 -0.34
C ILE A 87 8.40 9.67 0.54
N ILE A 88 7.50 9.92 1.50
CA ILE A 88 7.60 11.08 2.42
C ILE A 88 8.88 10.99 3.26
N LYS A 89 9.11 9.86 3.93
CA LYS A 89 10.26 9.67 4.82
C LYS A 89 11.61 9.85 4.12
N LYS A 90 11.70 9.50 2.84
CA LYS A 90 12.93 9.60 2.06
C LYS A 90 13.00 10.84 1.16
N GLY A 91 11.96 11.67 1.14
CA GLY A 91 11.87 12.84 0.25
C GLY A 91 12.04 12.46 -1.22
N LEU A 92 11.45 11.33 -1.65
CA LEU A 92 11.63 10.86 -3.03
C LEU A 92 10.97 11.81 -4.02
N SER A 93 11.61 11.98 -5.18
CA SER A 93 11.02 12.67 -6.33
C SER A 93 9.96 11.81 -7.03
N VAL A 94 9.11 12.45 -7.85
CA VAL A 94 8.06 11.76 -8.63
C VAL A 94 8.65 10.66 -9.51
N ARG A 95 9.79 10.91 -10.16
CA ARG A 95 10.49 9.91 -10.97
C ARG A 95 10.96 8.73 -10.12
N GLU A 96 11.46 8.97 -8.93
CA GLU A 96 11.89 7.91 -8.02
C GLU A 96 10.71 7.10 -7.47
N ALA A 97 9.58 7.75 -7.19
CA ALA A 97 8.33 7.09 -6.82
C ALA A 97 7.79 6.19 -7.95
N GLU A 98 7.83 6.67 -9.19
CA GLU A 98 7.47 5.87 -10.37
C GLU A 98 8.44 4.69 -10.58
N LEU A 99 9.74 4.87 -10.34
CA LEU A 99 10.71 3.78 -10.37
C LEU A 99 10.48 2.77 -9.23
N LEU A 100 10.00 3.23 -8.07
CA LEU A 100 9.62 2.38 -6.95
C LEU A 100 8.39 1.52 -7.29
N ALA A 101 7.47 2.08 -8.10
CA ALA A 101 6.30 1.39 -8.63
C ALA A 101 6.63 0.45 -9.81
N LYS A 102 7.56 0.84 -10.70
CA LYS A 102 7.99 0.06 -11.88
C LYS A 102 8.96 -1.07 -11.56
N LYS A 103 9.69 -1.02 -10.44
CA LYS A 103 10.50 -2.16 -10.01
C LYS A 103 9.54 -3.27 -9.60
N PRO A 104 9.47 -4.43 -10.30
CA PRO A 104 8.84 -5.60 -9.72
C PRO A 104 9.58 -5.90 -8.42
N SER A 105 8.89 -5.66 -7.29
CA SER A 105 9.22 -6.09 -5.93
C SER A 105 10.71 -6.23 -5.56
N ARG A 106 11.63 -5.35 -5.96
CA ARG A 106 13.03 -5.45 -5.53
C ARG A 106 13.31 -4.86 -4.14
N SER A 107 12.32 -4.24 -3.48
CA SER A 107 12.37 -4.05 -2.02
C SER A 107 11.95 -5.28 -1.24
N ALA A 108 11.48 -6.33 -1.92
CA ALA A 108 11.45 -7.65 -1.33
C ALA A 108 12.86 -8.22 -1.15
N ARG A 109 14.00 -7.60 -1.54
CA ARG A 109 15.32 -8.28 -1.43
C ARG A 109 16.04 -8.13 -0.08
N ALA A 110 15.62 -7.18 0.76
CA ALA A 110 16.11 -7.07 2.14
C ALA A 110 15.11 -7.64 3.16
N SER A 111 13.83 -7.72 2.79
CA SER A 111 12.85 -8.54 3.50
C SER A 111 12.93 -10.00 3.08
N SER A 112 13.12 -10.37 1.80
CA SER A 112 13.14 -11.79 1.35
C SER A 112 14.29 -12.62 1.87
N ILE A 113 15.45 -12.03 2.22
CA ILE A 113 16.50 -12.81 2.88
C ILE A 113 16.05 -13.15 4.31
N LYS A 114 15.34 -12.22 4.96
CA LYS A 114 14.78 -12.43 6.30
C LYS A 114 13.53 -13.30 6.26
N ASP A 115 12.65 -13.11 5.29
CA ASP A 115 11.45 -13.91 5.07
C ASP A 115 11.83 -15.33 4.64
N ALA A 116 12.87 -15.55 3.82
CA ALA A 116 13.36 -16.89 3.51
C ALA A 116 13.99 -17.58 4.73
N GLN A 117 14.73 -16.84 5.56
CA GLN A 117 15.24 -17.37 6.84
C GLN A 117 14.11 -17.69 7.81
N ILE A 118 13.15 -16.79 7.99
CA ILE A 118 11.97 -16.98 8.86
C ILE A 118 11.12 -18.13 8.34
N GLN A 119 10.85 -18.20 7.04
CA GLN A 119 10.09 -19.28 6.42
C GLN A 119 10.82 -20.62 6.54
N SER A 120 12.15 -20.65 6.42
CA SER A 120 12.92 -21.87 6.67
C SER A 120 12.85 -22.32 8.13
N LEU A 121 12.79 -21.38 9.08
CA LEU A 121 12.62 -21.68 10.51
C LEU A 121 11.18 -22.11 10.80
N GLU A 122 10.19 -21.46 10.19
CA GLU A 122 8.77 -21.81 10.29
C GLU A 122 8.52 -23.21 9.75
N GLU A 123 9.08 -23.57 8.59
CA GLU A 123 8.98 -24.92 8.02
C GLU A 123 9.68 -25.97 8.89
N LYS A 124 10.83 -25.65 9.50
CA LYS A 124 11.49 -26.55 10.46
C LYS A 124 10.64 -26.75 11.71
N LEU A 125 10.05 -25.68 12.24
CA LEU A 125 9.19 -25.73 13.42
C LEU A 125 7.90 -26.50 13.12
N LYS A 126 7.27 -26.28 11.95
CA LYS A 126 6.13 -27.07 11.48
C LYS A 126 6.46 -28.56 11.38
N LYS A 127 7.62 -28.92 10.82
CA LYS A 127 8.05 -30.32 10.72
C LYS A 127 8.34 -30.95 12.08
N SER A 128 8.92 -30.21 13.01
CA SER A 128 9.27 -30.71 14.34
C SER A 128 8.05 -30.83 15.26
N LEU A 129 7.16 -29.83 15.23
CA LEU A 129 5.99 -29.74 16.10
C LEU A 129 4.76 -30.43 15.50
N GLY A 130 4.78 -30.73 14.19
CA GLY A 130 3.68 -31.40 13.49
C GLY A 130 2.42 -30.54 13.33
N THR A 131 2.50 -29.26 13.68
CA THR A 131 1.36 -28.34 13.70
C THR A 131 1.69 -27.01 13.03
N LYS A 132 0.67 -26.17 12.85
CA LYS A 132 0.83 -24.87 12.18
C LYS A 132 1.51 -23.88 13.12
N VAL A 133 2.74 -23.51 12.75
CA VAL A 133 3.54 -22.51 13.45
C VAL A 133 3.64 -21.27 12.58
N GLN A 134 3.48 -20.09 13.16
CA GLN A 134 3.69 -18.80 12.51
C GLN A 134 4.71 -17.96 13.28
N LEU A 135 5.67 -17.36 12.57
CA LEU A 135 6.66 -16.46 13.14
C LEU A 135 6.35 -15.03 12.75
N ILE A 136 5.89 -14.23 13.72
CA ILE A 136 5.56 -12.82 13.52
C ILE A 136 6.70 -11.96 14.05
N GLN A 137 7.54 -11.42 13.17
CA GLN A 137 8.59 -10.47 13.59
C GLN A 137 8.01 -9.08 13.86
N LYS A 138 8.23 -8.58 15.08
CA LYS A 138 7.87 -7.21 15.47
C LYS A 138 8.97 -6.21 15.15
N ASN A 139 10.25 -6.60 15.33
CA ASN A 139 11.46 -5.80 15.05
C ASN A 139 12.66 -6.72 14.75
N LYS A 140 13.83 -6.16 14.38
CA LYS A 140 15.07 -6.92 14.11
C LYS A 140 15.58 -7.83 15.26
N LYS A 141 15.09 -7.63 16.50
CA LYS A 141 15.54 -8.36 17.70
C LYS A 141 14.40 -9.03 18.49
N SER A 142 13.15 -8.88 18.04
CA SER A 142 11.99 -9.36 18.79
C SER A 142 10.90 -9.83 17.84
N GLY A 143 10.31 -10.98 18.14
CA GLY A 143 9.18 -11.52 17.42
C GLY A 143 8.27 -12.31 18.36
N ARG A 144 7.21 -12.85 17.79
CA ARG A 144 6.28 -13.76 18.44
C ARG A 144 6.26 -15.05 17.63
N ILE A 145 6.25 -16.17 18.33
CA ILE A 145 5.95 -17.48 17.75
C ILE A 145 4.51 -17.79 18.16
N GLU A 146 3.65 -18.02 17.17
CA GLU A 146 2.27 -18.47 17.39
C GLU A 146 2.20 -19.92 16.93
N ILE A 147 1.77 -20.81 17.84
CA ILE A 147 1.59 -22.24 17.59
C ILE A 147 0.10 -22.49 17.72
N GLU A 148 -0.53 -22.91 16.63
CA GLU A 148 -1.93 -23.31 16.60
C GLU A 148 -2.03 -24.76 17.09
N TYR A 149 -3.05 -25.09 17.88
CA TYR A 149 -3.36 -26.47 18.27
C TYR A 149 -4.85 -26.71 18.06
N TYR A 150 -5.20 -27.92 17.64
CA TYR A 150 -6.55 -28.30 17.24
C TYR A 150 -7.21 -29.30 18.20
N SER A 151 -6.45 -29.82 19.17
CA SER A 151 -6.99 -30.64 20.27
C SER A 151 -6.18 -30.47 21.56
N LEU A 152 -6.77 -30.86 22.69
CA LEU A 152 -6.07 -30.89 23.99
C LEU A 152 -4.92 -31.91 24.00
N GLU A 153 -5.11 -33.04 23.33
CA GLU A 153 -4.07 -34.07 23.16
C GLU A 153 -2.88 -33.54 22.35
N GLU A 154 -3.12 -32.70 21.34
CA GLU A 154 -2.06 -32.02 20.58
C GLU A 154 -1.36 -30.98 21.44
N LEU A 155 -2.09 -30.23 22.28
CA LEU A 155 -1.50 -29.29 23.22
C LEU A 155 -0.58 -29.99 24.24
N ASP A 156 -1.01 -31.11 24.82
CA ASP A 156 -0.19 -31.90 25.77
C ASP A 156 1.10 -32.39 25.10
N ARG A 157 1.00 -32.93 23.89
CA ARG A 157 2.17 -33.33 23.10
C ARG A 157 3.10 -32.14 22.79
N LEU A 158 2.55 -30.97 22.47
CA LEU A 158 3.35 -29.76 22.21
C LEU A 158 4.07 -29.28 23.48
N LEU A 159 3.40 -29.35 24.63
CA LEU A 159 3.99 -29.01 25.92
C LEU A 159 5.16 -29.94 26.27
N ASP A 160 4.99 -31.26 26.07
CA ASP A 160 6.07 -32.24 26.28
C ASP A 160 7.31 -31.94 25.42
N ILE A 161 7.11 -31.49 24.18
CA ILE A 161 8.21 -31.16 23.25
C ILE A 161 8.89 -29.83 23.64
N LEU A 162 8.14 -28.86 24.18
CA LEU A 162 8.65 -27.50 24.44
C LEU A 162 9.22 -27.30 25.85
N ILE A 163 8.84 -28.13 26.82
CA ILE A 163 9.17 -27.97 28.25
C ILE A 163 10.19 -29.01 28.74
N GLN A 164 10.56 -30.01 27.93
CA GLN A 164 11.68 -30.92 28.22
C GLN A 164 13.05 -30.21 28.21
#